data_AF-A0A563CUT2-F1
#
_entry.id   AF-A0A563CUT2-F1
#
_cell.length_a   1.000
_cell.length_b   1.000
_cell.length_c   1.000
_cell.angle_alpha   90.00
_cell.angle_beta   90.00
_cell.angle_gamma   90.00
#
_symmetry.space_group_name_H-M   'P 1'
#
loop_
_entity.id
_entity.type
_entity.pdbx_description
1 polymer ?
#
loop_
_entity_poly.entity_id
_entity_poly.type
_entity_poly.pdbx_seq_one_letter_code
_entity_poly.pdbx_strand_id
1 'polypeptide(L)'
;MNIINTELKEVLDCCHIIRDGIIWIAETFVYERQYIGREVPLDVANDNELDWKKLEELYPEKYRAFVMLELLAGLNNDFLHFTNYSLKSLHPASVAVSYTLARKPYRDSLAYLEYMYARPAEFMNIFLGYHDTLKTKDLDNHLKRGTLRQDLVKETCKMLNELGTLNINVINPDLNYDFRYKTDYTGFYDTATHLITSRTNNSTEDVNMNFIFLNQDAENAEKHTAHLARIHLNCLSYGLELMHQLLHKALREFHDDKGFEKFKDYLNYIQFRKITANIAVMYGHRLLTHKSLDRACILQMMGLLKHYTTFECSACGSKKFKDKSLKAAEILIFDEAVICSKCGYPAQIEHPIRLTVE
;
A
#
# COMPACT_ATOMS: atom_id res chain seq x y z
N MET A 1 -15.15 15.92 25.24
CA MET A 1 -14.33 15.01 24.41
C MET A 1 -14.94 15.07 23.01
N ASN A 2 -14.29 15.80 22.08
CA ASN A 2 -14.86 16.16 20.79
C ASN A 2 -15.02 14.94 19.87
N ILE A 3 -16.13 14.89 19.12
CA ILE A 3 -16.46 13.88 18.10
C ILE A 3 -15.29 13.63 17.12
N ILE A 4 -14.54 14.69 16.80
CA ILE A 4 -13.35 14.68 15.94
C ILE A 4 -12.26 13.72 16.44
N ASN A 5 -12.08 13.58 17.76
CA ASN A 5 -11.07 12.67 18.31
C ASN A 5 -11.48 11.19 18.21
N THR A 6 -12.78 10.89 18.25
CA THR A 6 -13.28 9.52 18.09
C THR A 6 -13.19 9.09 16.63
N GLU A 7 -13.62 9.95 15.70
CA GLU A 7 -13.56 9.66 14.26
C GLU A 7 -12.12 9.54 13.76
N LEU A 8 -11.21 10.40 14.24
CA LEU A 8 -9.79 10.32 13.90
C LEU A 8 -9.16 9.00 14.38
N LYS A 9 -9.53 8.53 15.58
CA LYS A 9 -9.06 7.25 16.10
C LYS A 9 -9.53 6.09 15.22
N GLU A 10 -10.81 6.06 14.85
CA GLU A 10 -11.35 5.01 13.97
C GLU A 10 -10.68 5.02 12.58
N VAL A 11 -10.34 6.21 12.06
CA VAL A 11 -9.59 6.38 10.82
C VAL A 11 -8.16 5.85 10.94
N LEU A 12 -7.50 6.07 12.08
CA LEU A 12 -6.17 5.52 12.35
C LEU A 12 -6.20 3.99 12.42
N ASP A 13 -7.24 3.42 13.04
CA ASP A 13 -7.45 1.97 13.04
C ASP A 13 -7.59 1.44 11.60
N CYS A 14 -8.35 2.14 10.74
CA CYS A 14 -8.43 1.82 9.31
C CYS A 14 -7.05 1.88 8.61
N CYS A 15 -6.23 2.90 8.91
CA CYS A 15 -4.87 2.98 8.38
C CYS A 15 -4.00 1.81 8.82
N HIS A 16 -4.14 1.36 10.08
CA HIS A 16 -3.42 0.20 10.60
C HIS A 16 -3.83 -1.10 9.89
N ILE A 17 -5.12 -1.30 9.63
CA ILE A 17 -5.61 -2.46 8.85
C ILE A 17 -4.98 -2.50 7.45
N ILE A 18 -4.90 -1.36 6.75
CA ILE A 18 -4.28 -1.30 5.42
C ILE A 18 -2.77 -1.58 5.51
N ARG A 19 -2.09 -0.97 6.49
CA ARG A 19 -0.66 -1.19 6.75
C ARG A 19 -0.37 -2.67 7.00
N ASP A 20 -1.20 -3.35 7.77
CA ASP A 20 -1.00 -4.76 8.11
C ASP A 20 -1.08 -5.64 6.85
N GLY A 21 -1.94 -5.30 5.88
CA GLY A 21 -1.91 -5.93 4.55
C GLY A 21 -0.56 -5.78 3.83
N ILE A 22 0.10 -4.63 3.97
CA ILE A 22 1.42 -4.39 3.38
C ILE A 22 2.52 -5.16 4.14
N ILE A 23 2.38 -5.31 5.46
CA ILE A 23 3.28 -6.16 6.26
C ILE A 23 3.22 -7.61 5.77
N TRP A 24 2.04 -8.15 5.47
CA TRP A 24 1.90 -9.50 4.91
C TRP A 24 2.61 -9.65 3.56
N ILE A 25 2.56 -8.61 2.70
CA ILE A 25 3.34 -8.59 1.46
C ILE A 25 4.84 -8.64 1.80
N ALA A 26 5.31 -7.85 2.78
CA ALA A 26 6.70 -7.86 3.24
C ALA A 26 7.15 -9.22 3.79
N GLU A 27 6.31 -9.89 4.57
CA GLU A 27 6.57 -11.23 5.12
C GLU A 27 6.67 -12.28 4.01
N THR A 28 5.85 -12.17 2.97
CA THR A 28 5.95 -13.02 1.78
C THR A 28 7.34 -12.91 1.15
N PHE A 29 7.95 -11.72 1.09
CA PHE A 29 9.34 -11.58 0.60
C PHE A 29 10.38 -12.28 1.47
N VAL A 30 10.21 -12.20 2.80
CA VAL A 30 11.12 -12.88 3.73
C VAL A 30 11.07 -14.39 3.51
N TYR A 31 9.87 -14.92 3.25
CA TYR A 31 9.68 -16.31 2.85
C TYR A 31 10.36 -16.58 1.50
N GLU A 32 10.08 -15.79 0.45
CA GLU A 32 10.64 -15.99 -0.90
C GLU A 32 12.16 -15.98 -0.96
N ARG A 33 12.82 -15.04 -0.26
CA ARG A 33 14.29 -14.97 -0.25
C ARG A 33 14.94 -16.29 0.18
N GLN A 34 14.27 -17.09 1.00
CA GLN A 34 14.77 -18.40 1.44
C GLN A 34 14.61 -19.48 0.35
N TYR A 35 13.69 -19.32 -0.59
CA TYR A 35 13.38 -20.28 -1.66
C TYR A 35 14.03 -19.93 -2.99
N ILE A 36 14.22 -18.65 -3.31
CA ILE A 36 14.80 -18.18 -4.58
C ILE A 36 16.13 -18.87 -4.87
N GLY A 37 17.03 -19.01 -3.89
CA GLY A 37 18.33 -19.68 -4.06
C GLY A 37 18.25 -21.16 -4.41
N ARG A 38 17.07 -21.80 -4.28
CA ARG A 38 16.86 -23.24 -4.51
C ARG A 38 16.31 -23.59 -5.89
N GLU A 39 15.74 -22.62 -6.60
CA GLU A 39 15.12 -22.85 -7.94
C GLU A 39 15.88 -22.16 -9.08
N VAL A 40 17.04 -21.58 -8.79
CA VAL A 40 17.89 -21.00 -9.83
C VAL A 40 18.52 -22.13 -10.67
N PRO A 41 18.62 -22.00 -12.00
CA PRO A 41 19.17 -23.06 -12.86
C PRO A 41 20.54 -23.55 -12.38
N LEU A 42 20.76 -24.86 -12.40
CA LEU A 42 22.00 -25.48 -11.89
C LEU A 42 23.25 -25.00 -12.64
N ASP A 43 23.09 -24.59 -13.89
CA ASP A 43 24.17 -24.04 -14.70
C ASP A 43 24.61 -22.65 -14.25
N VAL A 44 23.87 -21.96 -13.37
CA VAL A 44 24.28 -20.68 -12.79
C VAL A 44 24.67 -20.77 -11.30
N ALA A 45 24.73 -21.97 -10.73
CA ALA A 45 25.22 -22.21 -9.38
C ALA A 45 26.63 -22.83 -9.41
N ASN A 46 27.58 -22.25 -8.66
CA ASN A 46 28.90 -22.83 -8.41
C ASN A 46 29.07 -23.03 -6.90
N ASP A 47 29.39 -24.25 -6.46
CA ASP A 47 29.68 -24.56 -5.05
C ASP A 47 28.62 -24.05 -4.03
N ASN A 48 27.34 -24.11 -4.40
CA ASN A 48 26.18 -23.57 -3.65
C ASN A 48 26.09 -22.04 -3.56
N GLU A 49 26.95 -21.30 -4.26
CA GLU A 49 26.81 -19.86 -4.45
C GLU A 49 26.26 -19.55 -5.86
N LEU A 50 25.37 -18.58 -5.92
CA LEU A 50 24.74 -18.17 -7.17
C LEU A 50 25.65 -17.19 -7.94
N ASP A 51 25.93 -17.51 -9.20
CA ASP A 51 26.63 -16.61 -10.11
C ASP A 51 25.64 -15.64 -10.77
N TRP A 52 25.50 -14.46 -10.17
CA TRP A 52 24.61 -13.40 -10.65
C TRP A 52 24.90 -12.94 -12.08
N LYS A 53 26.17 -12.93 -12.48
CA LYS A 53 26.56 -12.50 -13.83
C LYS A 53 26.12 -13.55 -14.85
N LYS A 54 26.27 -14.82 -14.52
CA LYS A 54 25.81 -15.91 -15.38
C LYS A 54 24.28 -15.98 -15.45
N LEU A 55 23.58 -15.68 -14.35
CA LEU A 55 22.11 -15.54 -14.36
C LEU A 55 21.64 -14.39 -15.26
N GLU A 56 22.31 -13.24 -15.19
CA GLU A 56 22.04 -12.08 -16.04
C GLU A 56 22.25 -12.40 -17.53
N GLU A 57 23.34 -13.09 -17.88
CA GLU A 57 23.69 -13.44 -19.27
C GLU A 57 22.78 -14.53 -19.86
N LEU A 58 22.47 -15.58 -19.09
CA LEU A 58 21.73 -16.75 -19.59
C LEU A 58 20.21 -16.62 -19.40
N TYR A 59 19.77 -15.90 -18.36
CA TYR A 59 18.36 -15.77 -17.97
C TYR A 59 18.01 -14.33 -17.59
N PRO A 60 18.16 -13.35 -18.50
CA PRO A 60 18.02 -11.92 -18.20
C PRO A 60 16.65 -11.55 -17.60
N GLU A 61 15.57 -12.22 -18.01
CA GLU A 61 14.24 -11.99 -17.45
C GLU A 61 14.12 -12.47 -15.99
N LYS A 62 14.70 -13.63 -15.66
CA LYS A 62 14.75 -14.11 -14.26
C LYS A 62 15.63 -13.22 -13.40
N TYR A 63 16.76 -12.75 -13.93
CA TYR A 63 17.62 -11.79 -13.24
C TYR A 63 16.87 -10.48 -12.94
N ARG A 64 16.16 -9.93 -13.92
CA ARG A 64 15.34 -8.72 -13.74
C ARG A 64 14.21 -8.94 -12.73
N ALA A 65 13.51 -10.06 -12.80
CA ALA A 65 12.48 -10.41 -11.84
C ALA A 65 13.04 -10.55 -10.42
N PHE A 66 14.22 -11.15 -10.26
CA PHE A 66 14.92 -11.21 -8.97
C PHE A 66 15.22 -9.80 -8.42
N VAL A 67 15.85 -8.94 -9.23
CA VAL A 67 16.15 -7.56 -8.80
C VAL A 67 14.87 -6.79 -8.47
N MET A 68 13.79 -7.01 -9.21
CA MET A 68 12.47 -6.44 -8.93
C MET A 68 11.96 -6.89 -7.54
N LEU A 69 12.07 -8.18 -7.20
CA LEU A 69 11.69 -8.71 -5.89
C LEU A 69 12.55 -8.10 -4.77
N GLU A 70 13.85 -7.98 -4.97
CA GLU A 70 14.77 -7.37 -4.00
C GLU A 70 14.45 -5.89 -3.74
N LEU A 71 14.24 -5.14 -4.81
CA LEU A 71 13.85 -3.73 -4.74
C LEU A 71 12.50 -3.56 -4.06
N LEU A 72 11.53 -4.39 -4.41
CA LEU A 72 10.21 -4.35 -3.81
C LEU A 72 10.27 -4.65 -2.30
N ALA A 73 11.06 -5.64 -1.87
CA ALA A 73 11.28 -5.91 -0.45
C ALA A 73 11.88 -4.70 0.29
N GLY A 74 12.93 -4.09 -0.27
CA GLY A 74 13.59 -2.91 0.30
C GLY A 74 12.67 -1.68 0.35
N LEU A 75 11.98 -1.39 -0.75
CA LEU A 75 11.03 -0.27 -0.84
C LEU A 75 9.83 -0.47 0.09
N ASN A 76 9.31 -1.69 0.23
CA ASN A 76 8.23 -2.00 1.16
C ASN A 76 8.66 -1.78 2.61
N ASN A 77 9.86 -2.23 2.98
CA ASN A 77 10.39 -2.02 4.32
C ASN A 77 10.55 -0.52 4.64
N ASP A 78 11.15 0.26 3.75
CA ASP A 78 11.30 1.71 3.90
C ASP A 78 9.93 2.40 3.99
N PHE A 79 9.00 2.04 3.09
CA PHE A 79 7.64 2.57 3.07
C PHE A 79 6.90 2.30 4.38
N LEU A 80 6.98 1.07 4.91
CA LEU A 80 6.34 0.66 6.16
C LEU A 80 6.91 1.39 7.37
N HIS A 81 8.24 1.49 7.48
CA HIS A 81 8.87 2.16 8.62
C HIS A 81 8.47 3.62 8.69
N PHE A 82 8.65 4.38 7.60
CA PHE A 82 8.31 5.81 7.60
C PHE A 82 6.81 6.03 7.81
N THR A 83 5.96 5.22 7.17
CA THR A 83 4.51 5.35 7.36
C THR A 83 4.08 5.01 8.79
N ASN A 84 4.68 3.99 9.42
CA ASN A 84 4.37 3.63 10.81
C ASN A 84 4.75 4.75 11.79
N TYR A 85 5.92 5.37 11.63
CA TYR A 85 6.30 6.52 12.45
C TYR A 85 5.43 7.74 12.17
N SER A 86 5.02 7.96 10.92
CA SER A 86 4.07 9.00 10.56
C SER A 86 2.72 8.82 11.27
N LEU A 87 2.14 7.62 11.19
CA LEU A 87 0.87 7.30 11.85
C LEU A 87 0.96 7.43 13.37
N LYS A 88 2.05 6.95 13.99
CA LYS A 88 2.29 7.08 15.44
C LYS A 88 2.41 8.53 15.90
N SER A 89 2.89 9.42 15.04
CA SER A 89 3.03 10.85 15.32
C SER A 89 1.83 11.68 14.84
N LEU A 90 0.79 11.04 14.27
CA LEU A 90 -0.39 11.71 13.77
C LEU A 90 -1.29 12.16 14.93
N HIS A 91 -1.04 13.37 15.40
CA HIS A 91 -1.78 14.03 16.47
C HIS A 91 -1.73 15.55 16.23
N PRO A 92 -2.77 16.33 16.57
CA PRO A 92 -2.79 17.78 16.34
C PRO A 92 -1.54 18.50 16.86
N ALA A 93 -1.03 18.10 18.03
CA ALA A 93 0.17 18.68 18.63
C ALA A 93 1.51 18.36 17.90
N SER A 94 1.54 17.35 17.03
CA SER A 94 2.75 16.85 16.36
C SER A 94 2.58 16.61 14.87
N VAL A 95 1.51 17.14 14.25
CA VAL A 95 1.16 16.86 12.86
C VAL A 95 2.25 17.25 11.86
N ALA A 96 3.06 18.28 12.18
CA ALA A 96 4.23 18.65 11.38
C ALA A 96 5.25 17.50 11.28
N VAL A 97 5.53 16.81 12.39
CA VAL A 97 6.42 15.64 12.41
C VAL A 97 5.84 14.52 11.55
N SER A 98 4.53 14.30 11.66
CA SER A 98 3.81 13.31 10.84
C SER A 98 3.92 13.63 9.34
N TYR A 99 3.68 14.88 8.92
CA TYR A 99 3.88 15.28 7.52
C TYR A 99 5.32 15.02 7.04
N THR A 100 6.32 15.42 7.82
CA THR A 100 7.74 15.21 7.45
C THR A 100 8.04 13.74 7.23
N LEU A 101 7.53 12.86 8.08
CA LEU A 101 7.71 11.40 7.96
C LEU A 101 6.93 10.82 6.77
N ALA A 102 5.69 11.25 6.53
CA ALA A 102 4.86 10.82 5.41
C ALA A 102 5.41 11.24 4.03
N ARG A 103 6.24 12.28 3.96
CA ARG A 103 6.78 12.78 2.69
C ARG A 103 7.51 11.70 1.90
N LYS A 104 8.41 10.96 2.55
CA LYS A 104 9.27 9.96 1.90
C LYS A 104 8.47 8.79 1.28
N PRO A 105 7.63 8.05 2.04
CA PRO A 105 6.90 6.91 1.50
C PRO A 105 6.01 7.32 0.33
N TYR A 106 5.43 8.53 0.38
CA TYR A 106 4.47 8.96 -0.63
C TYR A 106 5.10 9.64 -1.84
N ARG A 107 6.10 10.51 -1.68
CA ARG A 107 6.69 11.22 -2.83
C ARG A 107 7.87 10.51 -3.46
N ASP A 108 8.53 9.64 -2.72
CA ASP A 108 9.75 8.97 -3.17
C ASP A 108 9.48 7.46 -3.37
N SER A 109 9.09 6.72 -2.32
CA SER A 109 8.92 5.27 -2.42
C SER A 109 7.82 4.87 -3.43
N LEU A 110 6.63 5.48 -3.36
CA LEU A 110 5.57 5.24 -4.36
C LEU A 110 6.02 5.63 -5.79
N ALA A 111 6.82 6.68 -5.96
CA ALA A 111 7.27 7.09 -7.29
C ALA A 111 8.15 6.03 -7.96
N TYR A 112 9.00 5.35 -7.19
CA TYR A 112 9.79 4.23 -7.69
C TYR A 112 8.93 3.00 -7.99
N LEU A 113 7.98 2.67 -7.11
CA LEU A 113 7.04 1.56 -7.34
C LEU A 113 6.21 1.78 -8.60
N GLU A 114 5.74 3.01 -8.85
CA GLU A 114 5.00 3.38 -10.06
C GLU A 114 5.86 3.21 -11.30
N TYR A 115 7.13 3.61 -11.23
CA TYR A 115 8.05 3.45 -12.34
C TYR A 115 8.34 1.98 -12.66
N MET A 116 8.59 1.19 -11.61
CA MET A 116 8.77 -0.26 -11.69
C MET A 116 7.55 -0.96 -12.32
N TYR A 117 6.33 -0.46 -12.07
CA TYR A 117 5.11 -1.08 -12.57
C TYR A 117 4.73 -0.63 -13.98
N ALA A 118 4.69 0.69 -14.22
CA ALA A 118 4.24 1.26 -15.48
C ALA A 118 5.27 1.13 -16.60
N ARG A 119 6.56 1.30 -16.28
CA ARG A 119 7.66 1.27 -17.27
C ARG A 119 8.83 0.42 -16.79
N PRO A 120 8.60 -0.88 -16.52
CA PRO A 120 9.59 -1.79 -15.91
C PRO A 120 10.89 -1.85 -16.71
N ALA A 121 10.82 -1.95 -18.04
CA ALA A 121 12.00 -2.07 -18.89
C ALA A 121 12.87 -0.79 -18.85
N GLU A 122 12.25 0.39 -18.90
CA GLU A 122 12.95 1.67 -18.80
C GLU A 122 13.62 1.80 -17.42
N PHE A 123 12.86 1.57 -16.35
CA PHE A 123 13.36 1.60 -14.99
C PHE A 123 14.55 0.64 -14.80
N MET A 124 14.41 -0.62 -15.20
CA MET A 124 15.45 -1.64 -15.04
C MET A 124 16.70 -1.32 -15.86
N ASN A 125 16.55 -0.81 -17.08
CA ASN A 125 17.70 -0.40 -17.88
C ASN A 125 18.48 0.74 -17.22
N ILE A 126 17.80 1.72 -16.60
CA ILE A 126 18.48 2.80 -15.88
C ILE A 126 19.10 2.27 -14.58
N PHE A 127 18.35 1.49 -13.81
CA PHE A 127 18.75 0.99 -12.49
C PHE A 127 19.97 0.07 -12.57
N LEU A 128 19.99 -0.84 -13.55
CA LEU A 128 21.12 -1.75 -13.83
C LEU A 128 22.24 -1.10 -14.65
N GLY A 129 22.05 0.15 -15.10
CA GLY A 129 23.07 0.90 -15.82
C GLY A 129 23.23 0.55 -17.30
N TYR A 130 22.30 -0.22 -17.88
CA TYR A 130 22.25 -0.54 -19.31
C TYR A 130 21.77 0.62 -20.18
N HIS A 131 21.11 1.62 -19.60
CA HIS A 131 20.66 2.78 -20.34
C HIS A 131 21.87 3.60 -20.86
N ASP A 132 21.78 4.05 -22.11
CA ASP A 132 22.88 4.72 -22.83
C ASP A 132 23.34 6.00 -22.13
N THR A 133 22.38 6.84 -21.71
CA THR A 133 22.66 8.17 -21.14
C THR A 133 22.41 8.31 -19.64
N LEU A 134 21.52 7.51 -19.06
CA LEU A 134 21.11 7.64 -17.65
C LEU A 134 21.70 6.49 -16.82
N LYS A 135 22.09 6.77 -15.58
CA LYS A 135 22.54 5.77 -14.61
C LYS A 135 21.66 5.81 -13.36
N THR A 136 21.83 4.83 -12.47
CA THR A 136 21.06 4.69 -11.22
C THR A 136 21.00 5.99 -10.40
N LYS A 137 22.13 6.70 -10.29
CA LYS A 137 22.22 7.99 -9.56
C LYS A 137 21.37 9.12 -10.17
N ASP A 138 20.97 8.98 -11.44
CA ASP A 138 20.19 9.97 -12.16
C ASP A 138 18.68 9.74 -12.02
N LEU A 139 18.24 8.60 -11.45
CA LEU A 139 16.82 8.24 -11.33
C LEU A 139 15.98 9.30 -10.61
N ASP A 140 16.48 9.84 -9.49
CA ASP A 140 15.76 10.87 -8.73
C ASP A 140 15.57 12.16 -9.55
N ASN A 141 16.62 12.59 -10.25
CA ASN A 141 16.55 13.75 -11.14
C ASN A 141 15.65 13.49 -12.34
N HIS A 142 15.71 12.28 -12.91
CA HIS A 142 14.88 11.87 -14.05
C HIS A 142 13.39 11.90 -13.69
N LEU A 143 13.01 11.34 -12.53
CA LEU A 143 11.64 11.39 -12.00
C LEU A 143 11.10 12.81 -11.84
N LYS A 144 11.98 13.79 -11.61
CA LYS A 144 11.60 15.20 -11.44
C LYS A 144 11.52 15.98 -12.77
N ARG A 145 11.91 15.38 -13.90
CA ARG A 145 11.90 16.05 -15.21
C ARG A 145 10.51 16.00 -15.85
N GLY A 146 10.08 17.14 -16.37
CA GLY A 146 8.85 17.26 -17.14
C GLY A 146 7.63 16.75 -16.39
N THR A 147 6.81 15.94 -17.07
CA THR A 147 5.57 15.34 -16.54
C THR A 147 5.73 13.92 -16.04
N LEU A 148 6.96 13.37 -15.97
CA LEU A 148 7.19 11.93 -15.81
C LEU A 148 6.44 11.33 -14.61
N ARG A 149 6.51 11.95 -13.41
CA ARG A 149 5.75 11.49 -12.23
C ARG A 149 4.25 11.46 -12.46
N GLN A 150 3.71 12.47 -13.15
CA GLN A 150 2.28 12.52 -13.47
C GLN A 150 1.90 11.40 -14.44
N ASP A 151 2.74 11.18 -15.45
CA ASP A 151 2.52 10.15 -16.46
C ASP A 151 2.58 8.76 -15.83
N LEU A 152 3.55 8.50 -14.95
CA LEU A 152 3.67 7.24 -14.20
C LEU A 152 2.45 6.96 -13.32
N VAL A 153 1.93 7.95 -12.60
CA VAL A 153 0.70 7.81 -11.79
C VAL A 153 -0.48 7.44 -12.69
N LYS A 154 -0.66 8.15 -13.82
CA LYS A 154 -1.75 7.91 -14.78
C LYS A 154 -1.66 6.52 -15.42
N GLU A 155 -0.47 6.13 -15.89
CA GLU A 155 -0.22 4.82 -16.48
C GLU A 155 -0.47 3.70 -15.48
N THR A 156 0.07 3.83 -14.27
CA THR A 156 -0.14 2.86 -13.18
C THR A 156 -1.63 2.71 -12.89
N CYS A 157 -2.35 3.82 -12.69
CA CYS A 157 -3.77 3.73 -12.38
C CYS A 157 -4.60 3.15 -13.54
N LYS A 158 -4.24 3.47 -14.79
CA LYS A 158 -4.88 2.88 -15.97
C LYS A 158 -4.69 1.36 -15.98
N MET A 159 -3.45 0.88 -15.80
CA MET A 159 -3.13 -0.55 -15.76
C MET A 159 -3.85 -1.26 -14.60
N LEU A 160 -3.91 -0.63 -13.43
CA LEU A 160 -4.66 -1.17 -12.29
C LEU A 160 -6.16 -1.28 -12.60
N ASN A 161 -6.75 -0.29 -13.28
CA ASN A 161 -8.16 -0.31 -13.68
C ASN A 161 -8.47 -1.41 -14.72
N GLU A 162 -7.51 -1.77 -15.58
CA GLU A 162 -7.64 -2.84 -16.57
C GLU A 162 -7.73 -4.25 -15.95
N LEU A 163 -7.36 -4.41 -14.67
CA LEU A 163 -7.51 -5.67 -13.94
C LEU A 163 -8.98 -6.08 -13.67
N GLY A 164 -9.94 -5.18 -13.94
CA GLY A 164 -11.36 -5.49 -13.94
C GLY A 164 -11.98 -5.67 -12.55
N THR A 165 -13.08 -6.41 -12.48
CA THR A 165 -13.99 -6.47 -11.32
C THR A 165 -13.39 -7.06 -10.03
N LEU A 166 -12.26 -7.77 -10.13
CA LEU A 166 -11.51 -8.30 -8.98
C LEU A 166 -10.60 -7.24 -8.34
N ASN A 167 -10.35 -6.12 -9.03
CA ASN A 167 -9.62 -5.00 -8.49
C ASN A 167 -10.58 -3.87 -8.12
N ILE A 168 -10.90 -3.72 -6.84
CA ILE A 168 -11.62 -2.55 -6.35
C ILE A 168 -10.60 -1.42 -6.19
N ASN A 169 -10.26 -0.77 -7.29
CA ASN A 169 -9.43 0.42 -7.24
C ASN A 169 -10.25 1.56 -6.60
N VAL A 170 -10.13 1.75 -5.29
CA VAL A 170 -10.64 2.96 -4.59
C VAL A 170 -9.73 4.18 -4.90
N ILE A 171 -8.64 3.93 -5.62
CA ILE A 171 -7.60 4.85 -6.03
C ILE A 171 -8.15 5.75 -7.13
N ASN A 172 -8.57 6.95 -6.75
CA ASN A 172 -8.79 8.01 -7.72
C ASN A 172 -7.41 8.51 -8.21
N PRO A 173 -7.07 8.39 -9.51
CA PRO A 173 -5.75 8.76 -10.03
C PRO A 173 -5.43 10.25 -9.85
N ASP A 174 -6.44 11.09 -10.09
CA ASP A 174 -6.32 12.53 -9.93
C ASP A 174 -6.13 12.88 -8.45
N LEU A 175 -6.83 12.19 -7.55
CA LEU A 175 -6.66 12.37 -6.11
C LEU A 175 -5.29 11.90 -5.62
N ASN A 176 -4.76 10.80 -6.16
CA ASN A 176 -3.43 10.28 -5.80
C ASN A 176 -2.31 11.21 -6.27
N TYR A 177 -2.39 11.71 -7.51
CA TYR A 177 -1.46 12.72 -7.98
C TYR A 177 -1.58 14.00 -7.16
N ASP A 178 -2.81 14.49 -6.94
CA ASP A 178 -3.06 15.73 -6.23
C ASP A 178 -2.56 15.67 -4.78
N PHE A 179 -2.85 14.58 -4.04
CA PHE A 179 -2.37 14.38 -2.66
C PHE A 179 -0.85 14.26 -2.51
N ARG A 180 -0.11 14.03 -3.61
CA ARG A 180 1.35 13.80 -3.56
C ARG A 180 2.18 14.90 -4.22
N TYR A 181 1.60 15.60 -5.21
CA TYR A 181 2.35 16.53 -6.04
C TYR A 181 1.68 17.88 -6.29
N LYS A 182 0.37 18.04 -6.08
CA LYS A 182 -0.30 19.32 -6.33
C LYS A 182 -0.16 20.25 -5.13
N THR A 183 0.34 21.45 -5.40
CA THR A 183 0.76 22.45 -4.41
C THR A 183 -0.31 22.73 -3.34
N ASP A 184 -1.57 22.84 -3.75
CA ASP A 184 -2.70 23.16 -2.87
C ASP A 184 -3.02 22.04 -1.86
N TYR A 185 -2.54 20.81 -2.11
CA TYR A 185 -2.71 19.65 -1.24
C TYR A 185 -1.42 19.20 -0.55
N THR A 186 -0.26 19.50 -1.14
CA THR A 186 1.04 18.91 -0.76
C THR A 186 2.09 19.90 -0.30
N GLY A 187 1.83 21.20 -0.39
CA GLY A 187 2.72 22.23 0.17
C GLY A 187 3.11 21.90 1.61
N PHE A 188 2.21 21.25 2.36
CA PHE A 188 2.41 20.81 3.74
C PHE A 188 3.59 19.86 3.95
N TYR A 189 3.95 18.98 3.00
CA TYR A 189 5.14 18.14 3.18
C TYR A 189 6.43 18.97 3.20
N ASP A 190 6.55 19.89 2.25
CA ASP A 190 7.75 20.71 2.12
C ASP A 190 7.74 21.84 3.18
N THR A 191 6.56 22.37 3.54
CA THR A 191 6.36 23.28 4.68
C THR A 191 6.73 22.61 6.01
N ALA A 192 6.36 21.36 6.25
CA ALA A 192 6.75 20.62 7.46
C ALA A 192 8.25 20.30 7.53
N THR A 193 8.89 20.15 6.37
CA THR A 193 10.32 19.83 6.30
C THR A 193 11.20 21.07 6.50
N HIS A 194 10.76 22.24 6.03
CA HIS A 194 11.55 23.46 6.04
C HIS A 194 10.98 24.50 7.03
N LEU A 195 11.71 24.81 8.09
CA LEU A 195 11.31 25.83 9.07
C LEU A 195 11.14 27.22 8.43
N ILE A 196 12.06 27.58 7.53
CA ILE A 196 12.06 28.81 6.73
C ILE A 196 12.45 28.44 5.29
N THR A 197 11.70 28.94 4.30
CA THR A 197 12.00 28.72 2.88
C THR A 197 11.51 29.88 2.03
N SER A 198 12.24 30.20 0.96
CA SER A 198 11.89 31.22 -0.05
C SER A 198 11.41 30.61 -1.37
N ARG A 199 11.16 29.29 -1.39
CA ARG A 199 10.67 28.58 -2.58
C ARG A 199 9.28 29.10 -2.94
N THR A 200 9.07 29.43 -4.20
CA THR A 200 7.86 30.10 -4.74
C THR A 200 6.54 29.45 -4.33
N ASN A 201 6.53 28.13 -4.19
CA ASN A 201 5.32 27.35 -3.96
C ASN A 201 5.03 27.05 -2.48
N ASN A 202 5.95 27.39 -1.56
CA ASN A 202 5.78 27.15 -0.13
C ASN A 202 6.57 28.16 0.73
N SER A 203 6.69 29.41 0.24
CA SER A 203 7.45 30.45 0.93
C SER A 203 6.88 30.67 2.33
N THR A 204 7.75 30.75 3.32
CA THR A 204 7.36 31.10 4.69
C THR A 204 6.90 32.55 4.71
N GLU A 205 5.77 32.80 5.39
CA GLU A 205 5.25 34.16 5.60
C GLU A 205 6.21 35.01 6.43
N ASP A 206 6.20 36.33 6.20
CA ASP A 206 7.01 37.26 6.98
C ASP A 206 6.70 37.16 8.48
N VAL A 207 7.75 37.15 9.30
CA VAL A 207 7.66 37.04 10.76
C VAL A 207 6.98 35.73 11.23
N ASN A 208 7.06 34.67 10.41
CA ASN A 208 6.49 33.36 10.73
C ASN A 208 7.56 32.25 10.60
N MET A 209 7.26 31.07 11.15
CA MET A 209 8.00 29.83 10.92
C MET A 209 7.02 28.73 10.59
N ASN A 210 7.32 27.95 9.55
CA ASN A 210 6.41 26.92 9.07
C ASN A 210 6.07 25.92 10.17
N PHE A 211 4.77 25.74 10.43
CA PHE A 211 4.16 24.80 11.37
C PHE A 211 4.61 24.84 12.85
N ILE A 212 5.58 25.66 13.26
CA ILE A 212 6.02 25.76 14.66
C ILE A 212 4.88 26.20 15.58
N PHE A 213 4.06 27.15 15.12
CA PHE A 213 2.95 27.69 15.90
C PHE A 213 1.60 27.05 15.59
N LEU A 214 1.57 26.00 14.75
CA LEU A 214 0.31 25.39 14.33
C LEU A 214 -0.50 24.86 15.51
N ASN A 215 0.17 24.30 16.52
CA ASN A 215 -0.48 23.76 17.71
C ASN A 215 -1.14 24.84 18.60
N GLN A 216 -0.87 26.13 18.37
CA GLN A 216 -1.55 27.23 19.05
C GLN A 216 -2.94 27.50 18.45
N ASP A 217 -3.19 27.02 17.23
CA ASP A 217 -4.49 27.02 16.56
C ASP A 217 -5.02 25.57 16.51
N ALA A 218 -5.78 25.20 17.54
CA ALA A 218 -6.30 23.85 17.69
C ALA A 218 -7.18 23.42 16.50
N GLU A 219 -8.00 24.33 15.96
CA GLU A 219 -8.88 24.04 14.83
C GLU A 219 -8.07 23.74 13.57
N ASN A 220 -7.04 24.55 13.29
CA ASN A 220 -6.18 24.34 12.14
C ASN A 220 -5.32 23.06 12.29
N ALA A 221 -4.78 22.80 13.48
CA ALA A 221 -4.06 21.56 13.78
C ALA A 221 -4.92 20.30 13.58
N GLU A 222 -6.18 20.32 14.01
CA GLU A 222 -7.16 19.24 13.78
C GLU A 222 -7.45 19.06 12.28
N LYS A 223 -7.66 20.15 11.52
CA LYS A 223 -7.86 20.10 10.05
C LYS A 223 -6.66 19.47 9.34
N HIS A 224 -5.44 19.86 9.73
CA HIS A 224 -4.22 19.30 9.17
C HIS A 224 -4.05 17.82 9.48
N THR A 225 -4.46 17.40 10.67
CA THR A 225 -4.40 16.01 11.11
C THR A 225 -5.42 15.16 10.34
N ALA A 226 -6.65 15.64 10.19
CA ALA A 226 -7.67 14.99 9.37
C ALA A 226 -7.25 14.92 7.89
N HIS A 227 -6.64 15.99 7.36
CA HIS A 227 -6.09 16.00 5.99
C HIS A 227 -5.02 14.93 5.80
N LEU A 228 -4.03 14.84 6.70
CA LEU A 228 -2.99 13.82 6.60
C LEU A 228 -3.54 12.41 6.78
N ALA A 229 -4.54 12.22 7.63
CA ALA A 229 -5.24 10.94 7.77
C ALA A 229 -5.91 10.49 6.46
N ARG A 230 -6.52 11.43 5.71
CA ARG A 230 -7.07 11.15 4.37
C ARG A 230 -5.98 10.75 3.37
N ILE A 231 -4.83 11.42 3.42
CA ILE A 231 -3.70 11.07 2.55
C ILE A 231 -3.17 9.67 2.91
N HIS A 232 -3.05 9.35 4.20
CA HIS A 232 -2.67 8.03 4.69
C HIS A 232 -3.59 6.94 4.14
N LEU A 233 -4.91 7.06 4.31
CA LEU A 233 -5.88 6.09 3.78
C LEU A 233 -5.68 5.83 2.29
N ASN A 234 -5.59 6.90 1.49
CA ASN A 234 -5.46 6.79 0.04
C ASN A 234 -4.10 6.19 -0.37
N CYS A 235 -2.99 6.75 0.13
CA CYS A 235 -1.66 6.34 -0.28
C CYS A 235 -1.27 4.95 0.23
N LEU A 236 -1.77 4.55 1.41
CA LEU A 236 -1.59 3.19 1.92
C LEU A 236 -2.31 2.16 1.06
N SER A 237 -3.57 2.42 0.70
CA SER A 237 -4.33 1.51 -0.18
C SER A 237 -3.73 1.45 -1.58
N TYR A 238 -3.30 2.60 -2.09
CA TYR A 238 -2.56 2.66 -3.35
C TYR A 238 -1.26 1.85 -3.32
N GLY A 239 -0.45 2.04 -2.27
CA GLY A 239 0.77 1.27 -2.07
C GLY A 239 0.49 -0.24 -1.98
N LEU A 240 -0.50 -0.65 -1.20
CA LEU A 240 -0.89 -2.05 -1.06
C LEU A 240 -1.26 -2.69 -2.41
N GLU A 241 -2.09 -2.00 -3.21
CA GLU A 241 -2.47 -2.49 -4.54
C GLU A 241 -1.24 -2.65 -5.43
N LEU A 242 -0.44 -1.60 -5.54
CA LEU A 242 0.72 -1.55 -6.42
C LEU A 242 1.78 -2.61 -6.04
N MET A 243 2.07 -2.75 -4.74
CA MET A 243 3.02 -3.74 -4.24
C MET A 243 2.53 -5.17 -4.47
N HIS A 244 1.23 -5.43 -4.33
CA HIS A 244 0.67 -6.75 -4.66
C HIS A 244 0.83 -7.07 -6.15
N GLN A 245 0.51 -6.12 -7.03
CA GLN A 245 0.63 -6.35 -8.47
C GLN A 245 2.09 -6.54 -8.92
N LEU A 246 3.01 -5.76 -8.35
CA LEU A 246 4.45 -5.95 -8.60
C LEU A 246 4.93 -7.30 -8.10
N LEU A 247 4.51 -7.74 -6.90
CA LEU A 247 4.84 -9.07 -6.37
C LEU A 247 4.32 -10.18 -7.29
N HIS A 248 3.04 -10.13 -7.66
CA HIS A 248 2.43 -11.11 -8.55
C HIS A 248 3.18 -11.20 -9.88
N LYS A 249 3.49 -10.04 -10.49
CA LYS A 249 4.22 -9.98 -11.76
C LYS A 249 5.63 -10.56 -11.64
N ALA A 250 6.38 -10.15 -10.62
CA ALA A 250 7.74 -10.60 -10.44
C ALA A 250 7.81 -12.12 -10.15
N LEU A 251 6.88 -12.65 -9.35
CA LEU A 251 6.77 -14.11 -9.12
C LEU A 251 6.45 -14.86 -10.42
N ARG A 252 5.55 -14.34 -11.26
CA ARG A 252 5.21 -14.93 -12.57
C ARG A 252 6.38 -14.93 -13.54
N GLU A 253 7.21 -13.90 -13.52
CA GLU A 253 8.39 -13.78 -14.39
C GLU A 253 9.56 -14.63 -13.88
N PHE A 254 9.66 -14.83 -12.56
CA PHE A 254 10.75 -15.60 -11.96
C PHE A 254 10.52 -17.13 -12.01
N HIS A 255 9.30 -17.58 -11.69
CA HIS A 255 8.95 -18.99 -11.61
C HIS A 255 8.26 -19.50 -12.87
N ASP A 256 8.40 -20.80 -13.15
CA ASP A 256 7.53 -21.48 -14.09
C ASP A 256 6.10 -21.66 -13.50
N ASP A 257 5.16 -22.18 -14.30
CA ASP A 257 3.77 -22.35 -13.85
C ASP A 257 3.65 -23.21 -12.58
N LYS A 258 4.49 -24.23 -12.44
CA LYS A 258 4.45 -25.15 -11.29
C LYS A 258 5.03 -24.49 -10.03
N GLY A 259 6.11 -23.73 -10.17
CA GLY A 259 6.69 -22.93 -9.10
C GLY A 259 5.72 -21.83 -8.65
N PHE A 260 5.06 -21.17 -9.61
CA PHE A 260 4.11 -20.11 -9.33
C PHE A 260 2.87 -20.60 -8.56
N GLU A 261 2.34 -21.79 -8.88
CA GLU A 261 1.15 -22.33 -8.18
C GLU A 261 1.35 -22.47 -6.66
N LYS A 262 2.60 -22.60 -6.18
CA LYS A 262 2.90 -22.62 -4.73
C LYS A 262 2.54 -21.31 -4.02
N PHE A 263 2.51 -20.20 -4.73
CA PHE A 263 2.19 -18.87 -4.19
C PHE A 263 0.72 -18.51 -4.33
N LYS A 264 -0.07 -19.32 -5.01
CA LYS A 264 -1.47 -19.01 -5.29
C LYS A 264 -2.27 -18.77 -4.02
N ASP A 265 -2.08 -19.59 -2.99
CA ASP A 265 -2.78 -19.43 -1.71
C ASP A 265 -2.32 -18.15 -0.99
N TYR A 266 -1.02 -17.85 -0.98
CA TYR A 266 -0.49 -16.60 -0.42
C TYR A 266 -1.04 -15.37 -1.15
N LEU A 267 -1.04 -15.38 -2.48
CA LEU A 267 -1.57 -14.29 -3.31
C LEU A 267 -3.09 -14.14 -3.13
N ASN A 268 -3.84 -15.24 -2.98
CA ASN A 268 -5.25 -15.21 -2.64
C ASN A 268 -5.48 -14.60 -1.25
N TYR A 269 -4.63 -14.89 -0.28
CA TYR A 269 -4.68 -14.29 1.05
C TYR A 269 -4.41 -12.78 1.01
N ILE A 270 -3.39 -12.35 0.27
CA ILE A 270 -3.08 -10.93 0.06
C ILE A 270 -4.28 -10.25 -0.63
N GLN A 271 -4.88 -10.89 -1.62
CA GLN A 271 -6.08 -10.38 -2.28
C GLN A 271 -7.27 -10.24 -1.32
N PHE A 272 -7.46 -11.19 -0.40
CA PHE A 272 -8.44 -11.05 0.67
C PHE A 272 -8.14 -9.84 1.57
N ARG A 273 -6.89 -9.69 2.03
CA ARG A 273 -6.47 -8.54 2.86
C ARG A 273 -6.68 -7.21 2.16
N LYS A 274 -6.43 -7.16 0.84
CA LYS A 274 -6.71 -5.98 0.01
C LYS A 274 -8.18 -5.59 0.02
N ILE A 275 -9.08 -6.57 -0.09
CA ILE A 275 -10.51 -6.30 -0.03
C ILE A 275 -10.87 -5.69 1.32
N THR A 276 -10.37 -6.25 2.43
CA THR A 276 -10.57 -5.68 3.77
C THR A 276 -10.01 -4.26 3.90
N ALA A 277 -8.80 -4.03 3.39
CA ALA A 277 -8.16 -2.72 3.36
C ALA A 277 -8.97 -1.68 2.56
N ASN A 278 -9.51 -2.06 1.39
CA ASN A 278 -10.35 -1.18 0.60
C ASN A 278 -11.64 -0.80 1.33
N ILE A 279 -12.24 -1.74 2.08
CA ILE A 279 -13.41 -1.42 2.90
C ILE A 279 -13.04 -0.45 4.02
N ALA A 280 -11.90 -0.64 4.66
CA ALA A 280 -11.37 0.28 5.67
C ALA A 280 -11.15 1.70 5.10
N VAL A 281 -10.63 1.83 3.87
CA VAL A 281 -10.52 3.13 3.17
C VAL A 281 -11.86 3.79 2.98
N MET A 282 -12.85 3.05 2.48
CA MET A 282 -14.20 3.59 2.27
C MET A 282 -14.83 4.05 3.59
N TYR A 283 -14.74 3.23 4.63
CA TYR A 283 -15.22 3.59 5.97
C TYR A 283 -14.51 4.84 6.50
N GLY A 284 -13.17 4.88 6.44
CA GLY A 284 -12.39 6.04 6.86
C GLY A 284 -12.71 7.33 6.09
N HIS A 285 -12.90 7.24 4.76
CA HIS A 285 -13.32 8.39 3.96
C HIS A 285 -14.73 8.89 4.33
N ARG A 286 -15.65 7.97 4.64
CA ARG A 286 -16.98 8.33 5.13
C ARG A 286 -16.90 9.06 6.47
N LEU A 287 -16.08 8.59 7.40
CA LEU A 287 -15.87 9.27 8.68
C LEU A 287 -15.36 10.69 8.49
N LEU A 288 -14.34 10.88 7.64
CA LEU A 288 -13.67 12.17 7.47
C LEU A 288 -14.43 13.19 6.61
N THR A 289 -15.36 12.73 5.76
CA THR A 289 -16.09 13.61 4.83
C THR A 289 -17.58 13.70 5.11
N HIS A 290 -18.10 12.83 6.00
CA HIS A 290 -19.52 12.59 6.25
C HIS A 290 -20.35 12.30 4.99
N LYS A 291 -19.71 11.99 3.85
CA LYS A 291 -20.40 11.61 2.61
C LYS A 291 -20.82 10.16 2.68
N SER A 292 -22.06 9.88 2.27
CA SER A 292 -22.55 8.51 2.14
C SER A 292 -21.74 7.73 1.11
N LEU A 293 -21.40 6.48 1.43
CA LEU A 293 -20.78 5.56 0.48
C LEU A 293 -21.81 5.12 -0.57
N ASP A 294 -21.35 4.96 -1.81
CA ASP A 294 -22.19 4.44 -2.88
C ASP A 294 -22.58 2.99 -2.58
N ARG A 295 -23.89 2.72 -2.64
CA ARG A 295 -24.46 1.40 -2.39
C ARG A 295 -23.92 0.36 -3.38
N ALA A 296 -23.63 0.75 -4.63
CA ALA A 296 -23.07 -0.17 -5.61
C ALA A 296 -21.66 -0.65 -5.19
N CYS A 297 -20.80 0.27 -4.74
CA CYS A 297 -19.48 -0.07 -4.20
C CYS A 297 -19.56 -0.99 -2.97
N ILE A 298 -20.48 -0.72 -2.04
CA ILE A 298 -20.69 -1.58 -0.86
C ILE A 298 -21.10 -3.00 -1.29
N LEU A 299 -22.07 -3.12 -2.21
CA LEU A 299 -22.55 -4.42 -2.67
C LEU A 299 -21.47 -5.20 -3.44
N GLN A 300 -20.66 -4.51 -4.26
CA GLN A 300 -19.53 -5.12 -4.95
C GLN A 300 -18.50 -5.66 -3.95
N MET A 301 -18.15 -4.88 -2.92
CA MET A 301 -17.24 -5.31 -1.85
C MET A 301 -17.76 -6.52 -1.07
N MET A 302 -19.05 -6.50 -0.72
CA MET A 302 -19.68 -7.64 -0.06
C MET A 302 -19.67 -8.89 -0.95
N GLY A 303 -19.86 -8.73 -2.26
CA GLY A 303 -19.76 -9.81 -3.23
C GLY A 303 -18.35 -10.39 -3.28
N LEU A 304 -17.33 -9.54 -3.32
CA LEU A 304 -15.92 -9.95 -3.34
C LEU A 304 -15.49 -10.59 -2.03
N LEU A 305 -15.86 -10.04 -0.87
CA LEU A 305 -15.65 -10.69 0.42
C LEU A 305 -16.24 -12.10 0.40
N LYS A 306 -17.51 -12.26 0.01
CA LYS A 306 -18.17 -13.58 -0.08
C LYS A 306 -17.46 -14.54 -1.04
N HIS A 307 -16.78 -14.04 -2.07
CA HIS A 307 -15.99 -14.87 -2.98
C HIS A 307 -14.73 -15.43 -2.31
N TYR A 308 -14.05 -14.61 -1.51
CA TYR A 308 -12.79 -14.98 -0.85
C TYR A 308 -12.95 -15.52 0.58
N THR A 309 -14.14 -15.45 1.16
CA THR A 309 -14.44 -16.00 2.49
C THR A 309 -15.43 -17.15 2.40
N THR A 310 -15.01 -18.34 2.81
CA THR A 310 -15.93 -19.40 3.21
C THR A 310 -16.07 -19.35 4.73
N PHE A 311 -17.20 -18.84 5.22
CA PHE A 311 -17.50 -18.91 6.64
C PHE A 311 -18.07 -20.30 6.96
N GLU A 312 -17.34 -21.10 7.71
CA GLU A 312 -17.88 -22.31 8.33
C GLU A 312 -17.78 -22.18 9.84
N CYS A 313 -18.91 -22.35 10.54
CA CYS A 313 -18.90 -22.32 11.99
C CYS A 313 -18.15 -23.53 12.52
N SER A 314 -17.05 -23.33 13.23
CA SER A 314 -16.22 -24.39 13.83
C SER A 314 -17.01 -25.34 14.74
N ALA A 315 -18.09 -24.86 15.37
CA ALA A 315 -18.93 -25.68 16.26
C ALA A 315 -20.01 -26.51 15.54
N CYS A 316 -20.47 -26.11 14.35
CA CYS A 316 -21.63 -26.79 13.72
C CYS A 316 -21.58 -26.93 12.20
N GLY A 317 -20.47 -26.54 11.56
CA GLY A 317 -20.26 -26.57 10.11
C GLY A 317 -21.20 -25.67 9.31
N SER A 318 -21.98 -24.81 9.96
CA SER A 318 -22.97 -23.99 9.26
C SER A 318 -22.31 -22.81 8.53
N LYS A 319 -22.75 -22.59 7.28
CA LYS A 319 -22.42 -21.41 6.45
C LYS A 319 -23.38 -20.23 6.65
N LYS A 320 -24.32 -20.34 7.58
CA LYS A 320 -25.35 -19.32 7.84
C LYS A 320 -24.95 -18.49 9.07
N PHE A 321 -24.81 -17.19 8.88
CA PHE A 321 -24.45 -16.20 9.91
C PHE A 321 -25.49 -15.09 9.93
N LYS A 322 -25.69 -14.42 11.08
CA LYS A 322 -26.68 -13.35 11.20
C LYS A 322 -26.23 -12.15 10.37
N ASP A 323 -26.86 -11.97 9.21
CA ASP A 323 -26.55 -10.88 8.27
C ASP A 323 -27.06 -9.54 8.81
N LYS A 324 -26.13 -8.64 9.11
CA LYS A 324 -26.38 -7.20 9.21
C LYS A 324 -25.41 -6.56 8.23
N SER A 325 -25.87 -6.35 7.01
CA SER A 325 -25.09 -6.11 5.78
C SER A 325 -24.12 -4.90 5.76
N LEU A 326 -23.99 -4.13 6.84
CA LEU A 326 -22.86 -3.20 7.07
C LEU A 326 -22.00 -3.63 8.27
N LYS A 327 -22.64 -4.04 9.36
CA LYS A 327 -21.97 -4.58 10.54
C LYS A 327 -21.12 -5.81 10.23
N ALA A 328 -21.51 -6.67 9.28
CA ALA A 328 -20.70 -7.82 8.91
C ALA A 328 -19.35 -7.42 8.27
N ALA A 329 -19.32 -6.32 7.52
CA ALA A 329 -18.07 -5.78 6.99
C ALA A 329 -17.25 -5.09 8.08
N GLU A 330 -17.89 -4.32 8.98
CA GLU A 330 -17.25 -3.76 10.18
C GLU A 330 -16.66 -4.87 11.07
N ILE A 331 -17.41 -5.95 11.30
CA ILE A 331 -17.00 -7.13 12.08
C ILE A 331 -15.78 -7.84 11.46
N LEU A 332 -15.71 -7.90 10.12
CA LEU A 332 -14.56 -8.46 9.37
C LEU A 332 -13.32 -7.55 9.38
N ILE A 333 -13.51 -6.25 9.55
CA ILE A 333 -12.44 -5.24 9.56
C ILE A 333 -11.83 -5.10 10.95
N PHE A 334 -12.64 -5.28 12.01
CA PHE A 334 -12.24 -5.00 13.40
C PHE A 334 -12.12 -6.25 14.29
N ASP A 335 -11.93 -7.44 13.72
CA ASP A 335 -11.77 -8.71 14.45
C ASP A 335 -12.90 -8.99 15.47
N GLU A 336 -14.14 -8.63 15.15
CA GLU A 336 -15.27 -8.98 16.00
C GLU A 336 -15.72 -10.44 15.73
N ALA A 337 -16.16 -11.14 16.78
CA ALA A 337 -16.67 -12.51 16.64
C ALA A 337 -18.00 -12.53 15.88
N VAL A 338 -18.08 -13.32 14.80
CA VAL A 338 -19.32 -13.49 14.03
C VAL A 338 -20.19 -14.55 14.70
N ILE A 339 -21.41 -14.22 15.09
CA ILE A 339 -22.32 -15.19 15.71
C ILE A 339 -22.97 -16.07 14.63
N CYS A 340 -22.76 -17.39 14.72
CA CYS A 340 -23.44 -18.35 13.87
C CYS A 340 -24.97 -18.24 14.04
N SER A 341 -25.72 -18.08 12.95
CA SER A 341 -27.18 -17.95 13.03
C SER A 341 -27.88 -19.26 13.37
N LYS A 342 -27.18 -20.39 13.25
CA LYS A 342 -27.71 -21.73 13.53
C LYS A 342 -27.53 -22.13 15.00
N CYS A 343 -26.33 -21.98 15.56
CA CYS A 343 -26.01 -22.46 16.91
C CYS A 343 -25.67 -21.34 17.91
N GLY A 344 -25.58 -20.08 17.47
CA GLY A 344 -25.21 -18.96 18.36
C GLY A 344 -23.75 -18.96 18.79
N TYR A 345 -22.93 -19.88 18.28
CA TYR A 345 -21.51 -19.94 18.60
C TYR A 345 -20.79 -18.71 18.02
N PRO A 346 -19.98 -17.99 18.82
CA PRO A 346 -19.09 -16.96 18.30
C PRO A 346 -18.03 -17.65 17.44
N ALA A 347 -18.17 -17.57 16.12
CA ALA A 347 -17.09 -17.92 15.22
C ALA A 347 -16.05 -16.80 15.33
N GLN A 348 -14.89 -17.13 15.88
CA GLN A 348 -13.68 -16.41 15.48
C GLN A 348 -13.52 -16.63 13.98
N ILE A 349 -13.16 -15.58 13.25
CA ILE A 349 -12.84 -15.71 11.84
C ILE A 349 -11.56 -16.54 11.77
N GLU A 350 -11.69 -17.86 11.65
CA GLU A 350 -10.59 -18.67 11.16
C GLU A 350 -10.42 -18.27 9.70
N HIS A 351 -9.36 -17.49 9.44
CA HIS A 351 -8.99 -17.14 8.08
C HIS A 351 -8.91 -18.44 7.27
N PRO A 352 -9.43 -18.47 6.03
CA PRO A 352 -9.45 -19.68 5.20
C PRO A 352 -8.04 -20.24 4.93
N ILE A 353 -7.00 -19.50 5.32
CA ILE A 353 -5.63 -19.95 5.34
C ILE A 353 -5.09 -19.62 6.74
N ARG A 354 -5.36 -20.48 7.73
CA ARG A 354 -4.35 -20.72 8.76
C ARG A 354 -3.18 -21.31 7.97
N LEU A 355 -2.23 -20.47 7.58
CA LEU A 355 -0.87 -20.98 7.40
C LEU A 355 -0.51 -21.51 8.78
N THR A 356 -0.71 -22.82 8.97
CA THR A 356 0.07 -23.56 9.95
C THR A 356 1.51 -23.44 9.48
N VAL A 357 2.14 -22.32 9.84
CA VAL A 357 3.58 -22.20 9.86
C VAL A 357 4.00 -23.06 11.05
N GLU A 358 4.19 -24.35 10.79
CA GLU A 358 5.06 -25.19 11.63
C GLU A 358 6.52 -24.85 11.35
#